data_AF-R6QLE5-F1
#
_entry.id   AF-R6QLE5-F1
#
_cell.length_a   1.000
_cell.length_b   1.000
_cell.length_c   1.000
_cell.angle_alpha   90.00
_cell.angle_beta   90.00
_cell.angle_gamma   90.00
#
_symmetry.space_group_name_H-M   'P 1'
#
loop_
_entity.id
_entity.type
_entity.pdbx_description
1 polymer ?
#
loop_
_entity_poly.entity_id
_entity_poly.type
_entity_poly.pdbx_seq_one_letter_code
_entity_poly.pdbx_strand_id
1 'polypeptide(L)' 'MKKLRIPENHSGISKTLRLPEDIVDEIQKISDKKNLSFNKVVIEFLKFGLENFEDDNNSDE' A
#
# COMPACT_ATOMS: atom_id res chain seq x y z
N MET A 1 -38.23 -14.70 1.40
CA MET A 1 -37.12 -14.39 0.47
C MET A 1 -35.89 -14.02 1.27
N LYS A 2 -34.76 -14.73 1.11
CA LYS A 2 -33.50 -14.35 1.76
C LYS A 2 -32.91 -13.17 0.98
N LYS A 3 -32.75 -12.03 1.65
CA LYS A 3 -32.12 -10.83 1.08
C LYS A 3 -30.60 -11.01 1.07
N LEU A 4 -29.95 -10.56 0.00
CA LEU A 4 -28.49 -10.47 -0.11
C LEU A 4 -27.97 -9.54 1.01
N ARG A 5 -27.07 -10.04 1.85
CA ARG A 5 -26.34 -9.22 2.84
C ARG A 5 -24.98 -8.90 2.25
N ILE A 6 -24.79 -7.64 1.85
CA ILE A 6 -23.48 -7.14 1.43
C ILE A 6 -22.72 -6.83 2.73
N PRO A 7 -21.59 -7.49 3.01
CA PRO A 7 -20.79 -7.18 4.19
C PRO A 7 -20.27 -5.74 4.09
N GLU A 8 -20.54 -4.95 5.13
CA GLU A 8 -20.50 -3.49 5.05
C GLU A 8 -19.09 -2.89 5.15
N ASN A 9 -18.06 -3.66 5.55
CA ASN A 9 -16.76 -3.07 5.86
C ASN A 9 -15.59 -3.94 5.42
N HIS A 10 -14.86 -3.49 4.40
CA HIS A 10 -13.44 -3.81 4.30
C HIS A 10 -12.74 -2.95 5.35
N SER A 11 -12.40 -3.54 6.50
CA SER A 11 -11.74 -2.84 7.60
C SER A 11 -10.38 -2.32 7.14
N GLY A 12 -10.29 -1.02 6.86
CA GLY A 12 -9.05 -0.32 6.59
C GLY A 12 -8.85 0.78 7.61
N ILE A 13 -7.70 0.80 8.27
CA ILE A 13 -7.31 1.92 9.14
C ILE A 13 -6.59 2.94 8.27
N SER A 14 -7.18 4.12 8.09
CA SER A 14 -6.54 5.22 7.39
C SER A 14 -5.52 5.91 8.30
N LYS A 15 -4.28 6.05 7.82
CA LYS A 15 -3.24 6.86 8.46
C LYS A 15 -2.69 7.86 7.44
N THR A 16 -2.47 9.09 7.88
CA THR A 16 -1.86 10.14 7.04
C THR A 16 -0.36 10.16 7.27
N LEU A 17 0.41 10.10 6.18
CA LEU A 17 1.87 10.24 6.18
C LEU A 17 2.28 11.30 5.16
N ARG A 18 3.43 11.96 5.39
CA ARG A 18 4.00 12.94 4.46
C ARG A 18 5.09 12.26 3.64
N LEU A 19 5.05 12.47 2.33
CA LEU A 19 6.07 11.99 1.39
C LEU A 19 6.83 13.20 0.82
N PRO A 20 8.13 13.06 0.54
CA PRO A 20 8.88 14.00 -0.29
C PRO A 20 8.24 14.19 -1.67
N GLU A 21 8.32 15.40 -2.24
CA GLU A 21 7.69 15.78 -3.51
C GLU A 21 8.18 14.93 -4.68
N ASP A 22 9.50 14.70 -4.75
CA ASP A 22 10.15 13.87 -5.76
C ASP A 22 9.62 12.43 -5.77
N ILE A 23 9.38 11.85 -4.58
CA ILE A 23 8.83 10.51 -4.46
C ILE A 23 7.35 10.48 -4.90
N VAL A 24 6.56 11.50 -4.53
CA VAL A 24 5.15 11.59 -4.95
C VAL A 24 5.05 11.64 -6.47
N ASP A 25 5.87 12.46 -7.13
CA ASP A 25 5.88 12.59 -8.58
C ASP A 25 6.23 11.29 -9.28
N GLU A 26 7.22 10.55 -8.80
CA GLU A 26 7.60 9.25 -9.36
C GLU A 26 6.49 8.21 -9.18
N ILE A 27 5.87 8.14 -8.00
CA ILE A 27 4.74 7.22 -7.75
C ILE A 27 3.55 7.60 -8.64
N GLN A 28 3.27 8.88 -8.82
CA GLN A 28 2.19 9.36 -9.68
C GLN A 28 2.41 8.96 -11.14
N LYS A 29 3.63 9.16 -11.69
CA LYS A 29 3.99 8.70 -13.05
C LYS A 29 3.78 7.20 -13.23
N ILE A 30 4.15 6.38 -12.23
CA ILE A 30 3.93 4.93 -12.27
C ILE A 30 2.44 4.61 -12.25
N SER A 31 1.68 5.31 -11.39
CA SER A 31 0.23 5.19 -11.28
C SER A 31 -0.45 5.46 -12.61
N ASP A 32 -0.10 6.57 -13.27
CA ASP A 32 -0.66 6.99 -14.55
C ASP A 32 -0.30 6.01 -15.66
N LYS A 33 0.98 5.61 -15.74
CA LYS A 33 1.46 4.64 -16.75
C LYS A 33 0.76 3.30 -16.63
N LYS A 34 0.43 2.85 -15.41
CA LYS A 34 -0.22 1.56 -15.16
C LYS A 34 -1.75 1.66 -15.04
N ASN A 35 -2.32 2.86 -15.16
CA ASN A 35 -3.74 3.13 -14.93
C ASN A 35 -4.23 2.57 -13.58
N LEU A 36 -3.44 2.79 -12.53
CA LEU A 36 -3.74 2.40 -11.15
C LEU A 36 -4.00 3.65 -10.30
N SER A 37 -4.55 3.48 -9.10
CA SER A 37 -4.63 4.56 -8.12
C SER A 37 -3.31 4.71 -7.36
N PHE A 38 -2.96 5.95 -7.03
CA PHE A 38 -1.77 6.27 -6.25
C PHE A 38 -1.67 5.41 -4.99
N ASN A 39 -2.79 5.30 -4.25
CA ASN A 39 -2.88 4.48 -3.04
C ASN A 39 -2.54 3.01 -3.28
N LYS A 40 -2.99 2.43 -4.41
CA LYS A 40 -2.68 1.03 -4.73
C LYS A 40 -1.18 0.84 -4.96
N VAL A 41 -0.55 1.77 -5.68
CA VAL A 41 0.90 1.73 -5.93
C VAL A 41 1.68 1.85 -4.62
N VAL A 42 1.31 2.80 -3.76
CA VAL A 42 1.92 2.97 -2.43
C VAL A 42 1.79 1.71 -1.58
N ILE A 43 0.62 1.09 -1.52
CA ILE A 43 0.40 -0.14 -0.75
C ILE A 43 1.32 -1.26 -1.23
N GLU A 44 1.47 -1.44 -2.55
CA GLU A 44 2.35 -2.48 -3.09
C GLU A 44 3.83 -2.20 -2.81
N PHE A 45 4.27 -0.94 -2.89
CA PHE A 45 5.63 -0.58 -2.46
C PHE A 45 5.87 -0.84 -0.99
N LEU A 46 4.90 -0.54 -0.12
CA LEU A 46 5.00 -0.81 1.31
C LEU A 46 5.06 -2.32 1.60
N LYS A 47 4.23 -3.14 0.92
CA LYS A 47 4.29 -4.60 1.05
C LYS A 47 5.64 -5.14 0.62
N PHE A 48 6.12 -4.72 -0.55
CA PHE A 48 7.43 -5.12 -1.05
C PHE A 48 8.55 -4.73 -0.06
N GLY A 49 8.51 -3.50 0.45
CA GLY A 49 9.44 -3.01 1.46
C GLY A 49 9.43 -3.86 2.72
N LEU A 50 8.26 -4.26 3.22
CA LEU A 50 8.13 -5.12 4.40
C LEU A 50 8.61 -6.57 4.14
N GLU A 51 8.36 -7.11 2.95
CA GLU A 51 8.79 -8.46 2.58
C GLU A 51 10.31 -8.57 2.37
N ASN A 52 10.95 -7.48 1.94
CA ASN A 52 12.39 -7.42 1.64
C ASN A 52 13.16 -6.61 2.68
N PHE A 53 12.51 -6.22 3.78
CA PHE A 53 13.20 -5.61 4.90
C PHE A 53 13.99 -6.71 5.61
N GLU A 54 15.29 -6.76 5.35
CA GLU A 54 16.21 -7.57 6.16
C GLU A 54 16.26 -6.94 7.55
N ASP A 55 15.71 -7.65 8.53
CA ASP A 55 15.92 -7.30 9.92
C ASP A 55 17.35 -7.70 10.28
N ASP A 56 18.23 -6.72 10.49
CA ASP A 56 19.61 -6.92 10.98
C ASP A 56 19.65 -7.71 12.31
N ASN A 57 18.50 -8.00 12.93
CA ASN A 57 18.36 -8.83 14.12
C ASN A 57 18.09 -10.33 13.87
N ASN A 58 18.13 -10.83 12.63
CA ASN A 58 18.32 -12.28 12.40
C ASN A 58 19.81 -12.64 12.40
N SER A 59 20.52 -12.21 13.44
CA SER A 59 21.64 -12.97 13.98
C SER A 59 21.02 -13.99 14.94
N ASP A 60 21.16 -15.28 14.60
CA ASP A 60 21.07 -16.43 15.52
C ASP A 60 19.68 -16.89 16.00
N GLU A 61 19.08 -17.88 15.31
CA GLU A 61 18.94 -19.29 15.77
C GLU A 61 18.27 -20.21 14.71
#